data_AF-A0A7K7XZV9-F1
#
_entry.id   AF-A0A7K7XZV9-F1
#
_cell.length_a   1.000
_cell.length_b   1.000
_cell.length_c   1.000
_cell.angle_alpha   90.00
_cell.angle_beta   90.00
_cell.angle_gamma   90.00
#
_symmetry.space_group_name_H-M   'P 1'
#
loop_
_entity.id
_entity.type
_entity.pdbx_description
1 polymer ?
#
loop_
_entity_poly.entity_id
_entity_poly.type
_entity_poly.pdbx_seq_one_letter_code
_entity_poly.pdbx_strand_id
1 'polypeptide(L)'
;LDPICNCADVELSDYIKACANIGLEQFKEELIATAIAQQLQVARAAVKCFECGEEGHIRKQCLKGQKGNKKPNKPCPLCQKGFYWSNQCQSKYDKDGNPLRKQGNLKGGTRCSAPQSSGTPLNQMPI
;
A
#
# COMPACT_ATOMS: atom_id res chain seq x y z
N LEU A 1 2.76 -46.90 8.40
CA LEU A 1 3.87 -47.27 9.30
C LEU A 1 5.04 -47.60 8.39
N ASP A 2 5.70 -46.56 7.90
CA ASP A 2 6.83 -46.74 7.00
C ASP A 2 7.99 -47.39 7.75
N PRO A 3 8.69 -48.36 7.13
CA PRO A 3 9.81 -49.04 7.76
C PRO A 3 10.93 -48.04 8.02
N ILE A 4 11.36 -47.98 9.28
CA ILE A 4 12.51 -47.18 9.72
C ILE A 4 13.73 -47.69 8.94
N CYS A 5 14.15 -46.92 7.94
CA CYS A 5 15.40 -47.15 7.24
C CYS A 5 16.53 -46.80 8.22
N ASN A 6 17.20 -47.82 8.76
CA ASN A 6 18.40 -47.66 9.57
C ASN A 6 19.54 -47.14 8.69
N CYS A 7 19.56 -45.82 8.46
CA CYS A 7 20.69 -45.11 7.86
C CYS A 7 21.52 -44.49 8.98
N ALA A 8 22.53 -45.23 9.44
CA ALA A 8 23.55 -44.82 10.41
C ALA A 8 23.02 -44.42 11.81
N ASP A 9 23.82 -44.71 12.83
CA ASP A 9 23.47 -44.52 14.24
C ASP A 9 23.06 -43.07 14.53
N VAL A 10 21.75 -42.81 14.60
CA VAL A 10 21.24 -41.62 15.30
C VAL A 10 21.51 -41.88 16.77
N GLU A 11 22.69 -41.45 17.24
CA GLU A 11 23.11 -41.61 18.61
C GLU A 11 22.11 -40.86 19.52
N LEU A 12 21.81 -41.40 20.70
CA LEU A 12 20.90 -40.75 21.65
C LEU A 12 21.27 -39.28 21.92
N SER A 13 22.58 -38.97 21.84
CA SER A 13 23.09 -37.60 21.96
C SER A 13 22.57 -36.66 20.87
N ASP A 14 22.30 -37.14 19.66
CA ASP A 14 21.75 -36.32 18.57
C ASP A 14 20.28 -35.99 18.79
N TYR A 15 19.51 -36.93 19.36
CA TYR A 15 18.14 -36.65 19.78
C TYR A 15 18.09 -35.62 20.92
N ILE A 16 18.99 -35.74 21.89
CA ILE A 16 19.12 -34.78 23.00
C ILE A 16 19.51 -33.39 22.47
N LYS A 17 20.45 -33.31 21.53
CA LYS A 17 20.85 -32.04 20.87
C LYS A 17 19.69 -31.42 20.11
N ALA A 18 18.88 -32.21 19.39
CA ALA A 18 17.71 -31.71 18.67
C ALA A 18 16.66 -31.08 19.60
N CYS A 19 16.57 -31.56 20.84
CA CYS A 19 15.63 -31.06 21.84
C CYS A 19 16.20 -29.95 22.73
N ALA A 20 17.47 -29.57 22.57
CA ALA A 20 18.19 -28.72 23.53
C ALA A 20 17.55 -27.33 23.76
N ASN A 21 16.77 -26.83 22.80
CA ASN A 21 16.12 -25.52 22.88
C ASN A 21 14.62 -25.59 23.19
N ILE A 22 14.04 -26.79 23.26
CA ILE A 22 12.60 -26.97 23.52
C ILE A 22 12.31 -26.53 24.97
N GLY A 23 11.43 -25.55 25.13
CA GLY A 23 11.05 -25.00 26.44
C GLY A 23 11.86 -23.78 26.89
N LEU A 24 12.86 -23.34 26.13
CA LEU A 24 13.46 -22.02 26.32
C LEU A 24 12.51 -20.93 25.81
N GLU A 25 12.58 -19.72 26.38
CA GLU A 25 11.77 -18.58 25.91
C GLU A 25 11.98 -18.27 24.41
N GLN A 26 13.18 -18.55 23.87
CA GLN A 26 13.49 -18.40 22.44
C GLN A 26 12.61 -19.29 21.54
N PHE A 27 12.32 -20.52 21.97
CA PHE A 27 11.43 -21.41 21.23
C PHE A 27 9.99 -20.88 21.18
N LYS A 28 9.55 -20.23 22.26
CA LYS A 28 8.23 -19.58 22.34
C LYS A 28 8.15 -18.34 21.44
N GLU A 29 9.22 -17.55 21.38
CA GLU A 29 9.32 -16.40 20.48
C GLU A 29 9.23 -16.85 19.02
N GLU A 30 9.97 -17.88 18.63
CA GLU A 30 9.94 -18.43 17.27
C GLU A 30 8.55 -19.00 16.91
N LEU A 31 7.92 -19.73 17.84
CA LEU A 31 6.57 -20.25 17.67
C LEU A 31 5.56 -19.13 17.43
N ILE A 32 5.64 -18.05 18.23
CA ILE A 32 4.77 -16.89 18.09
C ILE A 32 5.04 -16.15 16.78
N ALA A 33 6.31 -15.90 16.44
CA ALA A 33 6.70 -15.24 15.21
C ALA A 33 6.20 -16.01 13.97
N THR A 34 6.30 -17.33 14.00
CA THR A 34 5.80 -18.22 12.95
C THR A 34 4.28 -18.15 12.85
N ALA A 35 3.56 -18.22 13.96
CA ALA A 35 2.10 -18.10 13.99
C ALA A 35 1.62 -16.75 13.44
N ILE A 36 2.28 -15.64 13.84
CA ILE A 36 1.97 -14.30 13.33
C ILE A 36 2.28 -14.21 11.83
N ALA A 37 3.42 -14.73 11.38
CA ALA A 37 3.78 -14.74 9.97
C ALA A 37 2.74 -15.49 9.15
N GLN A 38 2.32 -16.68 9.58
CA GLN A 38 1.26 -17.45 8.93
C GLN A 38 -0.06 -16.67 8.88
N GLN A 39 -0.47 -16.06 9.99
CA GLN A 39 -1.69 -15.25 10.06
C GLN A 39 -1.65 -14.05 9.11
N LEU A 40 -0.49 -13.39 8.98
CA LEU A 40 -0.29 -12.29 8.04
C LEU A 40 -0.35 -12.75 6.57
N GLN A 41 0.12 -13.96 6.26
CA GLN A 41 -0.02 -14.52 4.91
C GLN A 41 -1.49 -14.76 4.56
N VAL A 42 -2.28 -15.32 5.49
CA VAL A 42 -3.73 -15.51 5.30
C VAL A 42 -4.44 -14.16 5.13
N ALA A 43 -4.10 -13.17 5.96
CA ALA A 43 -4.70 -11.83 5.86
C ALA A 43 -4.36 -11.13 4.53
N ARG A 44 -3.12 -11.29 4.04
CA ARG A 44 -2.70 -10.78 2.72
C ARG A 44 -3.43 -11.49 1.59
N ALA A 45 -3.65 -12.80 1.67
CA ALA A 45 -4.41 -13.53 0.68
C ALA A 45 -5.87 -13.03 0.59
N ALA A 46 -6.48 -12.71 1.73
CA ALA A 46 -7.87 -12.23 1.79
C ALA A 46 -8.06 -10.75 1.38
N VAL A 47 -6.98 -9.98 1.19
CA VAL A 47 -7.11 -8.55 0.85
C VAL A 47 -7.66 -8.39 -0.56
N LYS A 48 -8.77 -7.67 -0.70
CA LYS A 48 -9.36 -7.35 -2.00
C LYS A 48 -8.79 -6.05 -2.56
N CYS A 49 -8.46 -6.07 -3.84
CA CYS A 49 -7.98 -4.92 -4.56
C CYS A 49 -9.11 -3.91 -4.79
N PHE A 50 -8.92 -2.68 -4.30
CA PHE A 50 -9.89 -1.59 -4.46
C PHE A 50 -10.12 -1.13 -5.92
N GLU A 51 -9.34 -1.64 -6.88
CA GLU A 51 -9.45 -1.25 -8.28
C GLU A 51 -10.06 -2.35 -9.16
N CYS A 52 -9.60 -3.61 -9.04
CA CYS A 52 -10.15 -4.73 -9.83
C CYS A 52 -11.07 -5.66 -9.05
N GLY A 53 -11.15 -5.54 -7.72
CA GLY A 53 -11.98 -6.38 -6.86
C GLY A 53 -11.43 -7.77 -6.54
N GLU A 54 -10.34 -8.19 -7.19
CA GLU A 54 -9.70 -9.49 -6.94
C GLU A 54 -8.88 -9.50 -5.65
N GLU A 55 -8.77 -10.68 -5.04
CA GLU A 55 -8.04 -10.86 -3.79
C GLU A 55 -6.53 -11.07 -3.98
N GLY A 56 -5.79 -11.15 -2.88
CA GLY A 56 -4.34 -11.38 -2.85
C GLY A 56 -3.46 -10.17 -3.12
N HIS A 57 -4.02 -8.99 -3.39
CA HIS A 57 -3.22 -7.78 -3.63
C HIS A 57 -3.98 -6.47 -3.37
N ILE A 58 -3.21 -5.40 -3.13
CA ILE A 58 -3.74 -4.03 -3.02
C ILE A 58 -3.60 -3.27 -4.33
N ARG A 59 -4.32 -2.14 -4.49
CA ARG A 59 -4.29 -1.28 -5.69
C ARG A 59 -2.88 -1.02 -6.25
N LYS A 60 -1.88 -0.77 -5.39
CA LYS A 60 -0.49 -0.50 -5.82
C LYS A 60 0.17 -1.68 -6.55
N GLN A 61 -0.26 -2.90 -6.27
CA GLN A 61 0.26 -4.14 -6.84
C GLN A 61 -0.65 -4.67 -7.97
N CYS A 62 -1.73 -3.95 -8.30
CA CYS A 62 -2.69 -4.38 -9.31
C CYS A 62 -2.09 -4.22 -10.72
N LEU A 63 -1.80 -5.35 -11.37
CA LEU A 63 -1.34 -5.38 -12.76
C LEU A 63 -2.42 -4.86 -13.72
N LYS A 64 -3.70 -5.06 -13.38
CA LYS A 64 -4.85 -4.60 -14.18
C LYS A 64 -5.10 -3.08 -14.04
N GLY A 65 -4.75 -2.50 -12.89
CA GLY A 65 -4.92 -1.09 -12.56
C GLY A 65 -3.96 -0.13 -13.28
N GLN A 66 -2.86 -0.66 -13.83
CA GLN A 66 -1.88 0.15 -14.57
C GLN A 66 -2.45 0.72 -15.89
N LYS A 67 -3.62 0.27 -16.36
CA LYS A 67 -4.25 0.76 -17.61
C LYS A 67 -5.10 2.03 -17.43
N GLY A 68 -5.14 2.62 -16.25
CA GLY A 68 -6.03 3.73 -15.94
C GLY A 68 -5.46 5.13 -16.18
N ASN A 69 -4.97 5.49 -17.37
CA ASN A 69 -4.96 6.91 -17.76
C ASN A 69 -6.42 7.33 -18.02
N LYS A 70 -7.21 7.42 -16.95
CA LYS A 70 -8.59 7.87 -17.02
C LYS A 70 -8.55 9.31 -17.53
N LYS A 71 -9.11 9.53 -18.72
CA LYS A 71 -9.34 10.88 -19.23
C LYS A 71 -10.24 11.61 -18.23
N PRO A 72 -10.00 12.90 -17.97
CA PRO A 72 -10.89 13.65 -17.10
C PRO A 72 -12.30 13.68 -17.70
N ASN A 73 -13.33 13.59 -16.86
CA ASN A 73 -14.74 13.73 -17.29
C ASN A 73 -15.12 15.18 -17.62
N LYS A 74 -14.25 16.14 -17.30
CA LYS A 74 -14.44 17.56 -17.60
C LYS A 74 -13.50 17.97 -18.73
N PRO A 75 -13.93 18.88 -19.61
CA PRO A 75 -13.05 19.41 -20.65
C PRO A 75 -11.87 20.15 -20.02
N CYS A 76 -10.76 20.19 -20.73
CA CYS A 76 -9.54 20.84 -20.29
C CYS A 76 -9.83 22.30 -19.89
N PRO A 77 -9.47 22.74 -18.67
CA PRO A 77 -9.78 24.08 -18.21
C PRO A 77 -8.99 25.17 -18.93
N LEU A 78 -7.92 24.82 -19.65
CA LEU A 78 -7.15 25.76 -20.48
C LEU A 78 -7.87 26.04 -21.79
N CYS A 79 -8.06 25.01 -22.62
CA CYS A 79 -8.53 25.18 -23.99
C CYS A 79 -10.01 24.86 -24.22
N GLN A 80 -10.64 24.12 -23.29
CA GLN A 80 -12.01 23.60 -23.39
C GLN A 80 -12.32 22.75 -24.65
N LYS A 81 -11.31 22.30 -25.40
CA LYS A 81 -11.45 21.56 -26.67
C LYS A 81 -11.37 20.03 -26.57
N GLY A 82 -11.20 19.48 -25.37
CA GLY A 82 -11.11 18.03 -25.22
C GLY A 82 -10.96 17.57 -23.77
N PHE A 83 -11.01 16.25 -23.59
CA PHE A 83 -10.95 15.58 -22.29
C PHE A 83 -9.56 15.05 -22.03
N TYR A 84 -8.67 15.97 -21.66
CA TYR A 84 -7.30 15.69 -21.26
C TYR A 84 -6.91 16.62 -20.12
N TRP A 85 -5.92 16.20 -19.36
CA TRP A 85 -5.38 16.98 -18.25
C TRP A 85 -4.71 18.26 -18.76
N SER A 86 -4.73 19.32 -17.97
CA SER A 86 -4.13 20.62 -18.35
C SER A 86 -2.66 20.51 -18.73
N ASN A 87 -1.91 19.60 -18.10
CA ASN A 87 -0.51 19.33 -18.42
C ASN A 87 -0.31 18.58 -19.75
N GLN A 88 -1.36 17.98 -20.31
CA GLN A 88 -1.37 17.33 -21.62
C GLN A 88 -2.01 18.23 -22.71
N CYS A 89 -2.37 19.47 -22.38
CA CYS A 89 -2.98 20.41 -23.31
C CYS A 89 -1.97 20.93 -24.33
N GLN A 90 -2.13 20.52 -25.59
CA GLN A 90 -1.29 20.99 -26.71
C GLN A 90 -1.90 22.16 -27.50
N SER A 91 -3.16 22.51 -27.24
CA SER A 91 -3.83 23.63 -27.91
C SER A 91 -3.13 24.96 -27.60
N LYS A 92 -3.02 25.84 -28.60
CA LYS A 92 -2.52 27.21 -28.44
C LYS A 92 -3.63 28.22 -28.16
N TYR A 93 -4.88 27.86 -28.47
CA TYR A 93 -6.06 28.72 -28.36
C TYR A 93 -7.20 27.98 -27.64
N ASP A 94 -8.00 28.72 -26.89
CA ASP A 94 -9.26 28.23 -26.31
C ASP A 94 -10.34 28.03 -27.39
N LYS A 95 -11.51 27.52 -26.98
CA LYS A 95 -12.67 27.30 -27.86
C LYS A 95 -13.19 28.60 -28.50
N ASP A 96 -12.96 29.74 -27.86
CA ASP A 96 -13.42 31.06 -28.27
C ASP A 96 -12.39 31.77 -29.16
N GLY A 97 -11.22 31.17 -29.37
CA GLY A 97 -10.13 31.68 -30.23
C GLY A 97 -9.09 32.52 -29.48
N ASN A 98 -9.20 32.70 -28.16
CA ASN A 98 -8.24 33.45 -27.38
C ASN A 98 -6.95 32.65 -27.16
N PRO A 99 -5.77 33.30 -27.19
CA PRO A 99 -4.50 32.63 -26.94
C PRO A 99 -4.41 32.12 -25.50
N LEU A 100 -3.97 30.87 -25.33
CA LEU A 100 -3.78 30.27 -24.01
C LEU A 100 -2.54 30.83 -23.34
N ARG A 101 -2.70 31.28 -22.10
CA ARG A 101 -1.59 31.67 -21.24
C ARG A 101 -0.88 30.40 -20.76
N LYS A 102 0.16 29.96 -21.49
CA LYS A 102 1.02 28.86 -21.03
C LYS A 102 1.71 29.30 -19.74
N GLN A 103 1.26 28.76 -18.62
CA GLN A 103 1.84 29.03 -17.32
C GLN A 103 3.20 28.31 -17.27
N GLY A 104 4.24 28.97 -17.79
CA GLY A 104 5.62 28.58 -17.53
C GLY A 104 5.83 28.54 -16.01
N ASN A 105 6.64 27.59 -15.55
CA ASN A 105 6.96 27.32 -14.15
C ASN A 105 7.12 28.62 -13.33
N LEU A 106 6.05 29.08 -12.71
CA LEU A 106 6.10 30.06 -11.64
C LEU A 106 6.51 29.25 -10.41
N LYS A 107 7.81 29.33 -10.10
CA LYS A 107 8.35 28.88 -8.82
C LYS A 107 7.47 29.47 -7.70
N GLY A 108 6.91 28.60 -6.88
CA GLY A 108 6.40 28.83 -5.52
C GLY A 108 5.68 30.16 -5.27
N GLY A 109 4.34 30.11 -5.22
CA GLY A 109 3.53 31.24 -4.77
C GLY A 109 2.28 30.80 -4.01
N THR A 110 2.36 30.91 -2.69
CA THR A 110 1.25 31.08 -1.73
C THR A 110 0.28 29.90 -1.55
N ARG A 111 0.60 29.03 -0.58
CA ARG A 111 -0.43 28.31 0.17
C ARG A 111 -1.17 29.35 1.02
N CYS A 112 -2.43 29.64 0.70
CA CYS A 112 -3.33 30.25 1.66
C CYS A 112 -3.48 29.25 2.81
N SER A 113 -2.75 29.49 3.91
CA SER A 113 -2.94 28.75 5.15
C SER A 113 -4.19 29.33 5.80
N ALA A 114 -5.21 28.49 6.00
CA ALA A 114 -6.32 28.84 6.87
C ALA A 114 -5.78 29.10 8.28
N PRO A 115 -6.25 30.13 9.01
CA PRO A 115 -5.82 30.38 10.37
C PRO A 115 -6.16 29.18 11.25
N GLN A 116 -5.15 28.67 11.95
CA GLN A 116 -5.32 27.69 13.01
C GLN A 116 -6.05 28.39 14.17
N SER A 117 -7.29 27.99 14.43
CA SER A 117 -7.93 28.30 15.70
C SER A 117 -7.55 27.21 16.70
N SER A 118 -6.98 27.68 17.79
CA SER A 118 -6.49 27.00 18.96
C SER A 118 -7.61 26.47 19.86
N GLY A 119 -7.41 25.27 20.40
CA GLY A 119 -7.72 24.95 21.80
C GLY A 119 -9.16 24.55 22.14
N THR A 120 -9.36 23.27 22.48
CA THR A 120 -10.39 22.88 23.46
C THR A 120 -9.79 21.77 24.34
N PRO A 121 -9.89 21.88 25.68
CA PRO A 121 -9.10 21.08 26.60
C PRO A 121 -9.57 19.62 26.71
N LEU A 122 -8.62 18.76 27.03
CA LEU A 122 -8.84 17.40 27.52
C LEU A 122 -9.85 17.43 28.68
N ASN A 123 -11.04 16.88 28.46
CA ASN A 123 -11.95 16.59 29.55
C ASN A 123 -11.68 15.17 30.05
N GLN A 124 -11.11 15.13 31.24
CA GLN A 124 -11.03 14.04 32.18
C GLN A 124 -12.39 13.32 32.30
N MET A 125 -12.41 12.00 32.11
CA MET A 125 -13.52 11.17 32.60
C MET A 125 -13.21 10.75 34.04
N PRO A 126 -14.13 10.96 35.00
CA PRO A 126 -13.97 10.46 36.35
C PRO A 126 -14.66 9.10 36.57
N ILE A 127 -13.92 8.26 37.32
CA ILE A 127 -14.24 7.02 38.06
C ILE A 127 -14.64 5.79 37.23
#